data_AF-X6K8A3-F1
#
_entry.id   AF-X6K8A3-F1
#
_cell.length_a   1.000
_cell.length_b   1.000
_cell.length_c   1.000
_cell.angle_alpha   90.00
_cell.angle_beta   90.00
_cell.angle_gamma   90.00
#
_symmetry.space_group_name_H-M   'P 1'
#
loop_
_entity.id
_entity.type
_entity.pdbx_description
1 polymer ?
#
loop_
_entity_poly.entity_id
_entity_poly.type
_entity_poly.pdbx_seq_one_letter_code
_entity_poly.pdbx_strand_id
1 'polypeptide(L)'
;MQIYMKPKQIERAELVRHINEKRLEAGLSYAELADIADVDASQVSRICRGQFITFGASVVRICTTLGLQNTQGEGTTWKRSRRAFDPNWAKLERSIRRAWDNTPVGAERLAKVIGAVGEITRK
;
A
#
# COMPACT_ATOMS: atom_id res chain seq x y z
N MET A 1 -12.37 14.92 8.64
CA MET A 1 -11.30 15.92 8.82
C MET A 1 -10.00 15.17 9.07
N GLN A 2 -9.08 15.14 8.09
CA GLN A 2 -7.80 14.42 8.23
C GLN A 2 -6.79 15.36 8.90
N ILE A 3 -6.22 14.97 10.03
CA ILE A 3 -5.19 15.76 10.72
C ILE A 3 -3.86 15.52 9.99
N TYR A 4 -3.37 16.56 9.30
CA TYR A 4 -2.08 16.52 8.62
C TYR A 4 -0.96 16.81 9.63
N MET A 5 -0.25 15.77 10.08
CA MET A 5 0.90 15.94 10.96
C MET A 5 2.14 16.35 10.17
N LYS A 6 2.88 17.36 10.64
CA LYS A 6 4.17 17.79 10.09
C LYS A 6 5.30 17.05 10.81
N PRO A 7 6.02 16.12 10.16
CA PRO A 7 7.17 15.46 10.78
C PRO A 7 8.37 16.39 10.91
N LYS A 8 9.18 16.15 11.94
CA LYS A 8 10.56 16.64 12.02
C LYS A 8 11.38 16.05 10.87
N GLN A 9 12.49 16.70 10.54
CA GLN A 9 13.36 16.26 9.46
C GLN A 9 13.88 14.82 9.64
N ILE A 10 14.24 14.45 10.87
CA ILE A 10 14.73 13.12 11.23
C ILE A 10 13.64 12.07 10.97
N GLU A 11 12.43 12.31 11.45
CA GLU A 11 11.28 11.39 11.32
C GLU A 11 10.90 11.17 9.85
N ARG A 12 10.99 12.23 9.04
CA ARG A 12 10.80 12.13 7.59
C ARG A 12 11.90 11.28 6.94
N ALA A 13 13.16 11.49 7.30
CA ALA A 13 14.27 10.72 6.76
C ALA A 13 14.15 9.23 7.14
N GLU A 14 13.81 8.94 8.38
CA GLU A 14 13.55 7.58 8.87
C GLU A 14 12.40 6.90 8.12
N LEU A 15 11.29 7.62 7.91
CA LEU A 15 10.16 7.09 7.15
C LEU A 15 10.55 6.79 5.70
N VAL A 16 11.26 7.71 5.04
CA VAL A 16 11.74 7.52 3.66
C VAL A 16 12.66 6.31 3.55
N ARG A 17 13.52 6.11 4.55
CA ARG A 17 14.37 4.92 4.64
C ARG A 17 13.53 3.64 4.72
N HIS A 18 12.57 3.56 5.64
CA HIS A 18 11.70 2.39 5.79
C HIS A 18 10.85 2.11 4.55
N ILE A 19 10.32 3.16 3.90
CA ILE A 19 9.56 3.03 2.65
C ILE A 19 10.44 2.39 1.57
N ASN A 20 11.67 2.89 1.38
CA ASN A 20 12.55 2.37 0.34
C ASN A 20 13.05 0.97 0.65
N GLU A 21 13.41 0.66 1.90
CA GLU A 21 13.75 -0.69 2.33
C GLU A 21 12.62 -1.67 2.00
N LYS A 22 11.38 -1.37 2.39
CA LYS A 22 10.22 -2.25 2.12
C LYS A 22 9.90 -2.40 0.65
N ARG A 23 9.99 -1.31 -0.11
CA ARG A 23 9.77 -1.33 -1.55
C ARG A 23 10.80 -2.23 -2.24
N LEU A 24 12.07 -2.13 -1.84
CA LEU A 24 13.15 -2.96 -2.39
C LEU A 24 13.05 -4.43 -1.94
N GLU A 25 12.74 -4.69 -0.66
CA GLU A 25 12.45 -6.05 -0.15
C GLU A 25 11.32 -6.72 -0.94
N ALA A 26 10.30 -5.95 -1.35
CA ALA A 26 9.18 -6.41 -2.15
C ALA A 26 9.44 -6.44 -3.67
N GLY A 27 10.61 -6.00 -4.14
CA GLY A 27 10.96 -5.96 -5.57
C GLY A 27 10.13 -4.97 -6.40
N LEU A 28 9.50 -3.97 -5.78
CA LEU A 28 8.56 -3.07 -6.45
C LEU A 28 9.26 -1.87 -7.10
N SER A 29 8.94 -1.59 -8.36
CA SER A 29 9.21 -0.30 -8.99
C SER A 29 8.32 0.81 -8.40
N TYR A 30 8.66 2.08 -8.67
CA TYR A 30 7.77 3.19 -8.28
C TYR A 30 6.42 3.15 -8.99
N ALA A 31 6.38 2.68 -10.25
CA ALA A 31 5.14 2.55 -11.00
C ALA A 31 4.24 1.45 -10.41
N GLU A 32 4.81 0.31 -10.02
CA GLU A 32 4.06 -0.75 -9.36
C GLU A 32 3.59 -0.32 -7.97
N LEU A 33 4.44 0.39 -7.20
CA LEU A 33 4.01 0.94 -5.92
C LEU A 33 2.89 1.99 -6.08
N ALA A 34 2.95 2.81 -7.12
CA ALA A 34 1.91 3.79 -7.44
C ALA A 34 0.58 3.12 -7.77
N ASP A 35 0.60 2.11 -8.64
CA ASP A 35 -0.57 1.30 -8.91
C ASP A 35 -1.05 0.66 -7.59
N ILE A 36 -0.18 -0.07 -6.86
CA ILE A 36 -0.49 -0.78 -5.60
C ILE A 36 -1.02 0.10 -4.48
N ALA A 37 -0.57 1.33 -4.35
CA ALA A 37 -1.03 2.26 -3.33
C ALA A 37 -2.27 3.07 -3.75
N ASP A 38 -2.70 2.99 -5.02
CA ASP A 38 -3.69 3.91 -5.61
C ASP A 38 -3.27 5.37 -5.36
N VAL A 39 -2.02 5.68 -5.74
CA VAL A 39 -1.38 6.98 -5.60
C VAL A 39 -0.68 7.32 -6.90
N ASP A 40 -0.82 8.57 -7.35
CA ASP A 40 -0.15 9.04 -8.56
C ASP A 40 1.37 8.79 -8.54
N ALA A 41 1.94 8.38 -9.67
CA ALA A 41 3.35 8.01 -9.77
C ALA A 41 4.28 9.19 -9.43
N SER A 42 3.89 10.43 -9.73
CA SER A 42 4.67 11.62 -9.33
C SER A 42 4.68 11.81 -7.82
N GLN A 43 3.56 11.51 -7.14
CA GLN A 43 3.47 11.56 -5.68
C GLN A 43 4.31 10.46 -5.03
N VAL A 44 4.27 9.22 -5.54
CA VAL A 44 5.15 8.14 -5.07
C VAL A 44 6.61 8.52 -5.21
N SER A 45 7.00 9.00 -6.39
CA SER A 45 8.37 9.43 -6.70
C SER A 45 8.85 10.53 -5.74
N ARG A 46 8.01 11.54 -5.47
CA ARG A 46 8.30 12.60 -4.48
C ARG A 46 8.41 12.05 -3.06
N ILE A 47 7.50 11.16 -2.66
CA ILE A 47 7.47 10.60 -1.29
C ILE A 47 8.68 9.70 -1.04
N CYS A 48 9.05 8.84 -1.98
CA CYS A 48 10.25 8.01 -1.90
C CYS A 48 11.56 8.81 -1.87
N ARG A 49 11.54 10.09 -2.28
CA ARG A 49 12.64 11.05 -2.12
C ARG A 49 12.54 11.96 -0.89
N GLY A 50 11.50 11.81 -0.06
CA GLY A 50 11.27 12.67 1.10
C GLY A 50 10.76 14.08 0.77
N GLN A 51 10.23 14.30 -0.44
CA GLN A 51 9.73 15.60 -0.91
C GLN A 51 8.26 15.82 -0.50
N PHE A 52 7.98 15.71 0.80
CA PHE A 52 6.67 15.96 1.40
C PHE A 52 6.78 16.74 2.71
N ILE A 53 5.73 17.51 3.01
CA ILE A 53 5.66 18.43 4.17
C ILE A 53 4.88 17.80 5.32
N THR A 54 3.91 16.95 5.02
CA THR A 54 3.00 16.34 6.01
C THR A 54 2.82 14.85 5.72
N PHE A 55 2.47 14.08 6.75
CA PHE A 55 1.95 12.71 6.59
C PHE A 55 0.50 12.74 6.07
N GLY A 56 0.34 13.20 4.83
CA GLY A 56 -0.95 13.28 4.16
C GLY A 56 -1.43 11.93 3.64
N ALA A 57 -2.62 11.92 3.02
CA ALA A 57 -3.28 10.69 2.55
C ALA A 57 -2.37 9.80 1.69
N SER A 58 -1.63 10.37 0.73
CA SER A 58 -0.72 9.60 -0.15
C SER A 58 0.42 8.94 0.63
N VAL A 59 1.00 9.63 1.62
CA VAL A 59 2.05 9.06 2.48
C VAL A 59 1.48 7.91 3.29
N VAL A 60 0.31 8.12 3.92
CA VAL A 60 -0.36 7.09 4.72
C VAL A 60 -0.74 5.88 3.87
N ARG A 61 -1.25 6.07 2.65
CA ARG A 61 -1.58 4.98 1.73
C ARG A 61 -0.33 4.17 1.37
N ILE A 62 0.75 4.82 0.92
CA ILE A 62 2.02 4.14 0.59
C ILE A 62 2.54 3.36 1.81
N CYS A 63 2.53 3.96 3.00
CA CYS A 63 2.98 3.30 4.21
C CYS A 63 2.12 2.08 4.53
N THR A 64 0.79 2.24 4.50
CA THR A 64 -0.17 1.15 4.74
C THR A 64 0.03 0.02 3.75
N THR A 65 0.17 0.35 2.46
CA THR A 65 0.50 -0.59 1.39
C THR A 65 1.78 -1.33 1.71
N LEU A 66 2.85 -0.68 2.15
CA LEU A 66 4.10 -1.34 2.50
C LEU A 66 4.08 -2.05 3.87
N GLY A 67 2.92 -2.15 4.52
CA GLY A 67 2.79 -2.74 5.85
C GLY A 67 3.48 -1.93 6.95
N LEU A 68 3.64 -0.63 6.77
CA LEU A 68 4.13 0.30 7.78
C LEU A 68 2.95 0.90 8.53
N GLN A 69 2.96 0.80 9.85
CA GLN A 69 1.93 1.37 10.71
C GLN A 69 2.53 2.46 11.60
N ASN A 70 1.75 3.52 11.79
CA ASN A 70 2.03 4.56 12.77
C ASN A 70 1.44 4.09 14.11
N THR A 71 2.29 3.83 15.10
CA THR A 71 1.84 3.43 16.44
C THR A 71 1.46 4.68 17.22
N GLN A 72 0.17 4.97 17.37
CA GLN A 72 -0.29 6.18 18.04
C GLN A 72 -0.09 6.15 19.57
N GLY A 73 0.34 7.29 20.08
CA GLY A 73 0.45 7.66 21.49
C GLY A 73 1.18 8.99 21.59
N GLU A 74 2.47 8.99 21.28
CA GLU A 74 3.33 10.18 21.41
C GLU A 74 4.46 10.28 20.35
N GLY A 75 4.52 9.36 19.38
CA GLY A 75 5.71 9.19 18.54
C GLY A 75 5.40 8.99 17.07
N THR A 76 6.03 9.83 16.26
CA THR A 76 6.24 9.87 14.80
C THR A 76 6.91 8.64 14.19
N THR A 77 6.95 7.53 14.92
CA THR A 77 7.70 6.32 14.57
C THR A 77 6.81 5.37 13.77
N TRP A 78 7.17 5.14 12.51
CA TRP A 78 6.56 4.12 11.67
C TRP A 78 7.27 2.79 11.89
N LYS A 79 6.52 1.76 12.29
CA LYS A 79 7.05 0.41 12.54
C LYS A 79 6.49 -0.57 11.52
N ARG A 80 7.23 -1.67 11.32
CA ARG A 80 6.74 -2.82 10.55
C ARG A 80 5.47 -3.35 11.24
N SER A 81 4.39 -3.45 10.50
CA SER A 81 3.22 -4.20 10.93
C SER A 81 3.59 -5.67 11.10
N ARG A 82 2.99 -6.34 12.08
CA ARG A 82 3.12 -7.80 12.24
C ARG A 82 2.42 -8.56 11.11
N ARG A 83 1.50 -7.92 10.37
CA ARG A 83 0.97 -8.48 9.12
C ARG A 83 2.01 -8.26 8.03
N ALA A 84 2.58 -9.34 7.51
CA ALA A 84 3.39 -9.30 6.31
C ALA A 84 2.55 -8.74 5.17
N PHE A 85 3.03 -7.68 4.53
CA PHE A 85 2.50 -7.23 3.26
C PHE A 85 2.89 -8.27 2.20
N ASP A 86 1.88 -8.84 1.53
CA ASP A 86 2.08 -9.67 0.35
C ASP A 86 1.77 -8.84 -0.91
N PRO A 87 2.78 -8.43 -1.69
CA PRO A 87 2.58 -7.66 -2.91
C PRO A 87 1.72 -8.37 -3.96
N ASN A 88 1.79 -9.71 -4.02
CA ASN A 88 1.00 -10.51 -4.96
C ASN A 88 -0.47 -10.50 -4.56
N TRP A 89 -0.75 -10.63 -3.25
CA TRP A 89 -2.10 -10.47 -2.73
C TRP A 89 -2.66 -9.07 -3.04
N ALA A 90 -1.88 -8.02 -2.81
CA ALA A 90 -2.34 -6.64 -3.07
C ALA A 90 -2.65 -6.39 -4.55
N LYS A 91 -1.87 -6.97 -5.47
CA LYS A 91 -2.14 -6.92 -6.92
C LYS A 91 -3.41 -7.68 -7.29
N LEU A 92 -3.62 -8.86 -6.69
CA LEU A 92 -4.84 -9.65 -6.89
C LEU A 92 -6.07 -8.90 -6.37
N GLU A 93 -6.03 -8.39 -5.13
CA GLU A 93 -7.14 -7.65 -4.53
C GLU A 93 -7.55 -6.46 -5.40
N ARG A 94 -6.59 -5.66 -5.92
CA ARG A 94 -6.93 -4.57 -6.82
C ARG A 94 -7.61 -5.07 -8.09
N SER A 95 -7.07 -6.10 -8.72
CA SER A 95 -7.61 -6.63 -9.98
C SER A 95 -9.07 -7.08 -9.80
N ILE A 96 -9.36 -7.74 -8.66
CA ILE A 96 -10.72 -8.11 -8.27
C ILE A 96 -11.59 -6.86 -8.10
N ARG A 97 -11.12 -5.84 -7.37
CA ARG A 97 -11.86 -4.59 -7.16
C ARG A 97 -12.16 -3.84 -8.46
N ARG A 98 -11.23 -3.82 -9.42
CA ARG A 98 -11.43 -3.19 -10.74
C ARG A 98 -12.44 -3.95 -11.59
N ALA A 99 -12.41 -5.28 -11.52
CA ALA A 99 -13.33 -6.13 -12.28
C ALA A 99 -14.75 -6.14 -11.69
N TRP A 100 -14.91 -5.78 -10.42
CA TRP A 100 -16.20 -5.80 -9.76
C TRP A 100 -17.04 -4.57 -10.11
N ASP A 101 -18.22 -4.80 -10.69
CA ASP A 101 -19.20 -3.80 -11.07
C ASP A 101 -20.03 -3.23 -9.89
N ASN A 102 -19.65 -3.52 -8.65
CA ASN A 102 -20.37 -3.20 -7.41
C ASN A 102 -21.79 -3.81 -7.32
N THR A 103 -22.10 -4.85 -8.10
CA THR A 103 -23.37 -5.58 -7.97
C THR A 103 -23.18 -6.90 -7.22
N PRO A 104 -24.22 -7.39 -6.51
CA PRO A 104 -24.19 -8.72 -5.91
C PRO A 104 -23.95 -9.84 -6.94
N VAL A 105 -24.54 -9.70 -8.14
CA VAL A 105 -24.38 -10.67 -9.24
C VAL A 105 -22.95 -10.67 -9.78
N GLY A 106 -22.34 -9.49 -9.95
CA GLY A 106 -20.94 -9.37 -10.34
C GLY A 106 -19.97 -9.96 -9.31
N ALA A 107 -20.25 -9.76 -8.02
CA ALA A 107 -19.48 -10.37 -6.94
C ALA A 107 -19.55 -11.91 -7.00
N GLU A 108 -20.75 -12.48 -7.17
CA GLU A 108 -20.93 -13.94 -7.27
C GLU A 108 -20.20 -14.53 -8.49
N ARG A 109 -20.25 -13.84 -9.63
CA ARG A 109 -19.52 -14.26 -10.84
C ARG A 109 -18.01 -14.28 -10.63
N LEU A 110 -17.44 -13.22 -10.06
CA LEU A 110 -16.02 -13.16 -9.75
C LEU A 110 -15.61 -14.27 -8.77
N ALA A 111 -16.42 -14.51 -7.73
CA ALA A 111 -16.17 -15.57 -6.77
C ALA A 111 -16.17 -16.96 -7.42
N LYS A 112 -17.09 -17.25 -8.35
CA LYS A 112 -17.12 -18.51 -9.11
C LYS A 112 -15.86 -18.72 -9.95
N VAL A 113 -15.41 -17.68 -10.67
CA VAL A 113 -14.20 -17.77 -11.50
C VAL A 113 -12.95 -18.04 -10.64
N ILE A 114 -12.79 -17.30 -9.54
CA ILE A 114 -11.66 -17.50 -8.62
C ILE A 114 -11.72 -18.90 -7.99
N GLY A 115 -12.91 -19.37 -7.61
CA GLY A 115 -13.13 -20.73 -7.09
C GLY A 115 -12.68 -21.81 -8.07
N ALA A 116 -13.07 -21.69 -9.35
CA ALA A 116 -12.69 -22.62 -10.41
C ALA A 116 -11.16 -22.67 -10.62
N VAL A 117 -10.47 -21.53 -10.61
CA VAL A 117 -9.00 -21.49 -10.66
C VAL A 117 -8.39 -22.26 -9.49
N GLY A 118 -8.93 -22.07 -8.28
CA GLY A 118 -8.48 -22.75 -7.06
C GLY A 118 -8.71 -24.27 -7.04
N GLU A 119 -9.66 -24.78 -7.83
CA GLU A 119 -9.87 -26.22 -8.04
C GLU A 119 -8.83 -26.81 -8.99
N ILE A 120 -8.47 -26.08 -10.04
CA ILE A 120 -7.46 -26.50 -11.03
C ILE A 120 -6.08 -26.57 -10.38
N THR A 121 -5.71 -25.58 -9.57
CA THR A 121 -4.37 -25.51 -8.95
C THR A 121 -4.17 -26.43 -7.74
N ARG A 122 -5.23 -27.08 -7.24
CA ARG A 122 -5.16 -28.03 -6.12
C ARG A 122 -4.96 -29.48 -6.55
N LYS A 123 -5.00 -29.76 -7.85
CA LYS A 123 -4.60 -31.04 -8.45
C LYS A 123 -3.13 -30.99 -8.87
#